data_AF-A0A4P6XLF2-F1
#
_entry.id   AF-A0A4P6XLF2-F1
#
_cell.length_a   1.000
_cell.length_b   1.000
_cell.length_c   1.000
_cell.angle_alpha   90.00
_cell.angle_beta   90.00
_cell.angle_gamma   90.00
#
_symmetry.space_group_name_H-M   'P 1'
#
loop_
_entity.id
_entity.type
_entity.pdbx_description
1 polymer ?
#
loop_
_entity_poly.entity_id
_entity_poly.type
_entity_poly.pdbx_seq_one_letter_code
_entity_poly.pdbx_strand_id
1 'polypeptide(L)'
;MSSGAAGNSQKKGLGNLKMELLNEQKQEIREAFSLFDMNNDGLLDYHELKVALRALGFELSKREVLDIIHEYDSDDRNLISYENFFHAGMYQRVQAFHLN
;
A
#
# COMPACT_ATOMS: atom_id res chain seq x y z
N MET A 1 10.70 -57.53 -13.93
CA MET A 1 9.48 -57.39 -13.11
C MET A 1 9.52 -55.99 -12.49
N SER A 2 8.79 -55.05 -13.11
CA SER A 2 7.72 -54.24 -12.49
C SER A 2 8.16 -53.47 -11.23
N SER A 3 8.28 -52.13 -11.33
CA SER A 3 7.25 -51.15 -10.90
C SER A 3 7.43 -50.82 -9.41
N GLY A 4 7.50 -49.59 -8.91
CA GLY A 4 7.24 -48.24 -9.40
C GLY A 4 7.20 -47.30 -8.19
N ALA A 5 6.69 -46.08 -8.41
CA ALA A 5 6.42 -44.97 -7.46
C ALA A 5 7.60 -44.01 -7.18
N ALA A 6 7.70 -42.81 -7.76
CA ALA A 6 6.78 -41.66 -7.89
C ALA A 6 6.81 -40.68 -6.70
N GLY A 7 6.93 -39.39 -7.03
CA GLY A 7 6.61 -38.24 -6.19
C GLY A 7 7.84 -37.59 -5.54
N ASN A 8 8.09 -36.29 -5.63
CA ASN A 8 7.29 -35.22 -6.22
C ASN A 8 8.19 -34.00 -6.43
N SER A 9 7.96 -33.37 -7.58
CA SER A 9 8.49 -32.12 -8.07
C SER A 9 8.46 -30.97 -7.03
N GLN A 10 9.57 -30.23 -6.98
CA GLN A 10 9.57 -28.78 -7.18
C GLN A 10 8.48 -28.00 -6.42
N LYS A 11 8.75 -27.63 -5.15
CA LYS A 11 7.97 -26.62 -4.40
C LYS A 11 8.85 -25.54 -3.73
N LYS A 12 10.01 -25.22 -4.30
CA LYS A 12 10.74 -23.99 -3.97
C LYS A 12 10.39 -22.98 -5.08
N GLY A 13 9.58 -21.96 -4.82
CA GLY A 13 9.36 -20.96 -5.88
C GLY A 13 8.37 -19.82 -5.68
N LEU A 14 7.45 -19.86 -4.72
CA LEU A 14 6.41 -18.79 -4.63
C LEU A 14 6.30 -18.12 -3.26
N GLY A 15 6.70 -18.79 -2.17
CA GLY A 15 6.66 -18.19 -0.83
C GLY A 15 7.72 -17.11 -0.62
N ASN A 16 8.96 -17.37 -1.05
CA ASN A 16 10.09 -16.46 -0.79
C ASN A 16 10.10 -15.24 -1.72
N LEU A 17 9.75 -15.39 -3.00
CA LEU A 17 9.66 -14.25 -3.94
C LEU A 17 8.54 -13.27 -3.55
N LYS A 18 7.42 -13.80 -3.06
CA LYS A 18 6.29 -12.99 -2.59
C LYS A 18 6.65 -12.21 -1.32
N MET A 19 7.50 -12.76 -0.45
CA MET A 19 8.01 -12.09 0.75
C MET A 19 9.06 -11.02 0.43
N GLU A 20 9.93 -11.27 -0.56
CA GLU A 20 10.96 -10.31 -0.98
C GLU A 20 10.32 -9.11 -1.71
N LEU A 21 9.39 -9.37 -2.63
CA LEU A 21 8.53 -8.33 -3.23
C LEU A 21 7.72 -7.59 -2.18
N LEU A 22 7.22 -8.27 -1.14
CA LEU A 22 6.53 -7.61 -0.02
C LEU A 22 7.47 -6.69 0.78
N ASN A 23 8.75 -7.04 0.91
CA ASN A 23 9.71 -6.27 1.69
C ASN A 23 10.16 -5.02 0.93
N GLU A 24 10.45 -5.15 -0.37
CA GLU A 24 10.75 -4.00 -1.23
C GLU A 24 9.54 -3.08 -1.34
N GLN A 25 8.35 -3.64 -1.57
CA GLN A 25 7.11 -2.87 -1.56
C GLN A 25 6.93 -2.19 -0.21
N LYS A 26 7.03 -2.90 0.93
CA LYS A 26 6.94 -2.28 2.27
C LYS A 26 7.91 -1.10 2.45
N GLN A 27 9.10 -1.17 1.86
CA GLN A 27 10.07 -0.11 1.97
C GLN A 27 9.67 1.11 1.12
N GLU A 28 9.30 0.93 -0.14
CA GLU A 28 8.76 2.00 -0.99
C GLU A 28 7.50 2.65 -0.38
N ILE A 29 6.65 1.80 0.19
CA ILE A 29 5.43 2.14 0.92
C ILE A 29 5.74 3.04 2.10
N ARG A 30 6.71 2.64 2.91
CA ARG A 30 7.14 3.38 4.10
C ARG A 30 7.82 4.69 3.75
N GLU A 31 8.63 4.71 2.69
CA GLU A 31 9.26 5.94 2.20
C GLU A 31 8.20 6.92 1.71
N ALA A 32 7.23 6.47 0.91
CA ALA A 32 6.09 7.29 0.47
C ALA A 32 5.28 7.80 1.66
N PHE A 33 4.96 6.93 2.64
CA PHE A 33 4.24 7.34 3.84
C PHE A 33 5.01 8.39 4.64
N SER A 34 6.32 8.21 4.82
CA SER A 34 7.18 9.17 5.54
C SER A 34 7.35 10.49 4.79
N LEU A 35 7.18 10.52 3.46
CA LEU A 35 7.14 11.77 2.70
C LEU A 35 5.83 12.54 2.91
N PHE A 36 4.76 11.84 3.30
CA PHE A 36 3.43 12.41 3.51
C PHE A 36 3.17 12.80 4.96
N ASP A 37 3.70 12.00 5.89
CA ASP A 37 3.63 12.20 7.34
C ASP A 37 4.61 13.31 7.77
N MET A 38 4.13 14.56 7.74
CA MET A 38 4.96 15.74 7.97
C MET A 38 5.32 15.92 9.45
N ASN A 39 4.44 15.46 10.34
CA ASN A 39 4.62 15.56 11.79
C ASN A 39 5.29 14.30 12.39
N ASN A 40 5.44 13.23 11.61
CA ASN A 40 6.05 11.96 11.96
C ASN A 40 5.31 11.24 13.12
N ASP A 41 3.99 11.39 13.17
CA ASP A 41 3.14 10.76 14.18
C ASP A 41 2.69 9.34 13.80
N GLY A 42 2.95 8.92 12.56
CA GLY A 42 2.60 7.61 12.02
C GLY A 42 1.17 7.53 11.48
N LEU A 43 0.46 8.65 11.41
CA LEU A 43 -0.87 8.82 10.84
C LEU A 43 -0.82 9.92 9.78
N LEU A 44 -1.70 9.82 8.77
CA LEU A 44 -1.92 10.88 7.79
C LEU A 44 -3.25 11.55 8.05
N ASP A 45 -3.20 12.85 8.27
CA ASP A 45 -4.38 13.70 8.31
C ASP A 45 -4.82 14.15 6.91
N TYR A 46 -5.97 14.82 6.85
CA TYR A 46 -6.49 15.40 5.61
C TYR A 46 -5.50 16.33 4.91
N HIS A 47 -4.78 17.17 5.65
CA HIS A 47 -3.82 18.11 5.07
C HIS A 47 -2.59 17.39 4.55
N GLU A 48 -2.02 16.49 5.34
CA GLU A 48 -0.89 15.64 4.94
C GLU A 48 -1.19 14.85 3.67
N LEU A 49 -2.34 14.14 3.63
CA LEU A 49 -2.75 13.39 2.45
C LEU A 49 -3.00 14.30 1.23
N LYS A 50 -3.59 15.48 1.42
CA LYS A 50 -3.83 16.43 0.33
C LYS A 50 -2.53 17.01 -0.23
N VAL A 51 -1.59 17.36 0.65
CA VAL A 51 -0.28 17.88 0.25
C VAL A 51 0.52 16.80 -0.46
N ALA A 52 0.50 15.58 0.06
CA ALA A 52 1.08 14.38 -0.55
C ALA A 52 0.59 14.16 -1.98
N LEU A 53 -0.73 14.08 -2.16
CA LEU A 53 -1.35 13.89 -3.47
C LEU A 53 -0.97 15.00 -4.45
N ARG A 54 -0.93 16.25 -3.98
CA ARG A 54 -0.49 17.39 -4.79
C ARG A 54 0.99 17.30 -5.17
N ALA A 55 1.85 16.84 -4.27
CA ALA A 55 3.28 16.64 -4.54
C ALA A 55 3.52 15.54 -5.58
N LEU A 56 2.63 14.54 -5.65
CA LEU A 56 2.61 13.51 -6.68
C LEU A 56 1.98 13.98 -8.01
N GLY A 57 1.49 15.22 -8.09
CA GLY A 57 0.87 15.79 -9.29
C GLY A 57 -0.64 15.57 -9.40
N PHE A 58 -1.30 15.08 -8.35
CA PHE A 58 -2.76 14.92 -8.32
C PHE A 58 -3.45 16.10 -7.63
N GLU A 59 -4.44 16.69 -8.29
CA GLU A 59 -5.31 17.71 -7.69
C GLU A 59 -6.68 17.11 -7.35
N LEU A 60 -6.79 16.56 -6.14
CA LEU A 60 -8.07 16.06 -5.63
C LEU A 60 -8.85 17.17 -4.91
N SER A 61 -10.18 17.12 -5.07
CA SER A 61 -11.09 18.00 -4.34
C SER A 61 -11.12 17.64 -2.85
N LYS A 62 -11.58 18.56 -1.99
CA LYS A 62 -11.75 18.28 -0.56
C LYS A 62 -12.60 17.02 -0.32
N ARG A 63 -13.64 16.82 -1.11
CA ARG A 63 -14.54 15.68 -0.99
C ARG A 63 -13.82 14.38 -1.34
N GLU A 64 -13.08 14.35 -2.45
CA GLU A 64 -12.32 13.18 -2.90
C GLU A 64 -11.28 12.73 -1.86
N VAL A 65 -10.54 13.67 -1.26
CA VAL A 65 -9.57 13.35 -0.20
C VAL A 65 -10.25 12.80 1.04
N LEU A 66 -11.41 13.37 1.42
CA LEU A 66 -12.20 12.86 2.55
C LEU A 66 -12.79 11.48 2.27
N ASP A 67 -13.30 11.24 1.05
CA ASP A 67 -13.78 9.93 0.62
C ASP A 67 -12.67 8.88 0.71
N ILE A 68 -11.43 9.21 0.30
CA ILE A 68 -10.26 8.33 0.46
C ILE A 68 -9.98 8.04 1.95
N ILE A 69 -10.01 9.07 2.80
CA ILE A 69 -9.79 8.89 4.24
C ILE A 69 -10.88 8.00 4.82
N HIS A 70 -12.15 8.25 4.54
CA HIS A 70 -13.26 7.43 5.02
C HIS A 70 -13.22 6.00 4.49
N GLU A 71 -12.73 5.77 3.26
CA GLU A 71 -12.62 4.43 2.69
C GLU A 71 -11.56 3.58 3.41
N TYR A 72 -10.50 4.21 3.91
CA TYR A 72 -9.34 3.51 4.48
C TYR A 72 -9.20 3.66 5.99
N ASP A 73 -9.93 4.58 6.61
CA ASP A 73 -10.02 4.74 8.06
C ASP A 73 -10.90 3.65 8.67
N SER A 74 -10.25 2.60 9.17
CA SER A 74 -10.93 1.48 9.84
C SER A 74 -11.31 1.78 11.31
N ASP A 75 -10.85 2.89 11.88
CA ASP A 75 -11.03 3.24 13.29
C ASP A 75 -11.93 4.48 13.48
N ASP A 76 -12.52 5.03 12.41
CA ASP A 76 -13.33 6.28 12.42
C ASP A 76 -12.61 7.47 13.09
N ARG A 77 -11.28 7.52 12.99
CA ARG A 77 -10.44 8.60 13.54
C ARG A 77 -10.28 9.79 12.59
N ASN A 78 -10.77 9.69 11.36
CA ASN A 78 -10.49 10.55 10.21
C ASN A 78 -8.99 10.67 9.91
N LEU A 79 -8.23 9.61 10.19
CA LEU A 79 -6.79 9.53 10.03
C LEU A 79 -6.43 8.20 9.38
N ILE A 80 -5.47 8.21 8.46
CA ILE A 80 -4.97 6.99 7.82
C ILE A 80 -3.68 6.56 8.52
N SER A 81 -3.71 5.43 9.24
CA SER A 81 -2.50 4.84 9.80
C SER A 81 -1.63 4.20 8.72
N TYR A 82 -0.35 3.98 9.01
CA TYR A 82 0.52 3.19 8.13
C TYR A 82 -0.08 1.80 7.80
N GLU A 83 -0.71 1.14 8.77
CA GLU A 83 -1.37 -0.14 8.54
C GLU A 83 -2.57 -0.01 7.59
N ASN A 84 -3.36 1.05 7.75
CA ASN A 84 -4.47 1.36 6.85
C ASN A 84 -3.94 1.58 5.44
N PHE A 85 -2.90 2.41 5.26
CA PHE A 85 -2.28 2.65 3.96
C PHE A 85 -1.75 1.33 3.33
N PHE A 86 -1.06 0.50 4.12
CA PHE A 86 -0.50 -0.77 3.67
C PHE A 86 -1.56 -1.81 3.27
N HIS A 87 -2.62 -1.98 4.08
CA HIS A 87 -3.70 -2.94 3.80
C HIS A 87 -4.70 -2.45 2.75
N ALA A 88 -4.92 -1.15 2.66
CA ALA A 88 -5.90 -0.49 1.80
C ALA A 88 -5.78 -0.79 0.30
N GLY A 89 -4.62 -1.28 -0.16
CA GLY A 89 -4.34 -1.27 -1.59
C GLY A 89 -4.24 0.15 -2.17
N MET A 90 -4.07 1.17 -1.32
CA MET A 90 -3.92 2.56 -1.77
C MET A 90 -2.69 2.71 -2.69
N TYR A 91 -1.65 1.90 -2.48
CA TYR A 91 -0.52 1.79 -3.41
C TYR A 91 -0.90 1.31 -4.81
N GLN A 92 -1.80 0.32 -4.92
CA GLN A 92 -2.29 -0.11 -6.23
C GLN A 92 -3.14 0.98 -6.89
N ARG A 93 -3.89 1.76 -6.11
CA ARG A 93 -4.73 2.86 -6.61
C ARG A 93 -3.88 4.06 -7.08
N VAL A 94 -2.79 4.39 -6.38
CA VAL A 94 -1.83 5.44 -6.80
C VAL A 94 -1.06 5.04 -8.06
N GLN A 95 -0.67 3.77 -8.22
CA GLN A 95 -0.03 3.30 -9.46
C GLN A 95 -1.02 3.11 -10.62
N ALA A 96 -2.28 2.73 -10.34
CA ALA A 96 -3.31 2.55 -11.38
C ALA A 96 -3.69 3.87 -12.09
N PHE A 97 -3.56 5.02 -11.41
CA PHE A 97 -3.77 6.32 -12.03
C PHE A 97 -2.69 6.71 -13.06
N HIS A 98 -1.56 5.98 -13.13
CA HIS A 98 -0.52 6.19 -14.13
C HIS A 98 -0.76 5.44 -15.46
N LEU A 99 -1.90 4.76 -15.60
CA LEU A 99 -2.17 3.81 -16.70
C LEU A 99 -3.35 4.18 -17.62
N ASN A 100 -3.77 5.44 -17.66
CA ASN A 100 -4.79 5.91 -18.61
C ASN A 100 -4.36 7.15 -19.40
#